data_AF-A0A7J3DPM3-F1
#
_entry.id   AF-A0A7J3DPM3-F1
#
_cell.length_a   1.000
_cell.length_b   1.000
_cell.length_c   1.000
_cell.angle_alpha   90.00
_cell.angle_beta   90.00
_cell.angle_gamma   90.00
#
_symmetry.space_group_name_H-M   'P 1'
#
loop_
_entity.id
_entity.type
_entity.pdbx_description
1 polymer ?
#
loop_
_entity_poly.entity_id
_entity_poly.type
_entity_poly.pdbx_seq_one_letter_code
_entity_poly.pdbx_strand_id
1 'polypeptide(L)'
;MIDKEIREKIEAYALKNAISHEGKAIAEPILNKILAEHKELLGEREELKKIIEDIVREINSLSIEEQKKRFEKFGITEKVREERKGLKDIAKVGEKVVVRFAPNPDGALTLGNARPAILCDEYAKLYNGKFILRFDDTD
;
A
#
# COMPACT_ATOMS: atom_id res chain seq x y z
N MET A 1 20.33 1.89 25.40
CA MET A 1 19.22 2.33 26.29
C MET A 1 18.23 3.08 25.42
N ILE A 2 17.09 2.46 25.13
CA ILE A 2 16.09 3.06 24.24
C ILE A 2 15.47 4.28 24.92
N ASP A 3 15.65 5.45 24.29
CA ASP A 3 15.14 6.72 24.78
C ASP A 3 13.60 6.74 24.75
N LYS A 4 13.01 7.57 25.61
CA LYS A 4 11.56 7.81 25.68
C LYS A 4 10.99 8.21 24.32
N GLU A 5 11.73 9.01 23.54
CA GLU A 5 11.31 9.42 22.20
C GLU A 5 11.18 8.22 21.24
N ILE A 6 12.14 7.28 21.27
CA ILE A 6 12.11 6.09 20.42
C ILE A 6 10.94 5.20 20.81
N ARG A 7 10.66 5.07 22.11
CA ARG A 7 9.52 4.29 22.61
C ARG A 7 8.18 4.88 22.16
N GLU A 8 8.02 6.21 22.22
CA GLU A 8 6.83 6.91 21.71
C GLU A 8 6.66 6.70 20.20
N LYS A 9 7.75 6.70 19.42
CA LYS A 9 7.70 6.37 17.98
C LYS A 9 7.29 4.93 17.72
N ILE A 10 7.81 3.97 18.49
CA ILE A 10 7.42 2.56 18.38
C ILE A 10 5.92 2.40 18.65
N GLU A 11 5.41 3.03 19.70
CA GLU A 11 3.99 2.99 20.05
C GLU A 11 3.12 3.60 18.95
N ALA A 12 3.50 4.77 18.41
CA ALA A 12 2.80 5.40 17.30
C ALA A 12 2.76 4.51 16.04
N TYR A 13 3.90 3.91 15.67
CA TYR A 13 3.95 3.01 14.50
C TYR A 13 3.17 1.72 14.73
N ALA A 14 3.20 1.17 15.93
CA ALA A 14 2.46 -0.03 16.28
C ALA A 14 0.94 0.22 16.25
N LEU A 15 0.47 1.34 16.81
CA LEU A 15 -0.95 1.73 16.75
C LEU A 15 -1.40 1.94 15.29
N LYS A 16 -0.61 2.66 14.49
CA LYS A 16 -0.89 2.86 13.06
C LYS A 16 -0.97 1.54 12.30
N ASN A 17 -0.04 0.63 12.56
CA ASN A 17 -0.02 -0.68 11.92
C ASN A 17 -1.25 -1.51 12.33
N ALA A 18 -1.61 -1.52 13.61
CA ALA A 18 -2.82 -2.20 14.09
C ALA A 18 -4.09 -1.65 13.43
N ILE A 19 -4.28 -0.33 13.39
CA ILE A 19 -5.47 0.29 12.79
C ILE A 19 -5.60 -0.04 11.29
N SER A 20 -4.47 -0.06 10.57
CA SER A 20 -4.43 -0.44 9.15
C SER A 20 -4.71 -1.94 8.90
N HIS A 21 -4.59 -2.78 9.93
CA HIS A 21 -4.73 -4.24 9.85
C HIS A 21 -5.79 -4.76 10.83
N GLU A 22 -6.96 -4.10 10.88
CA GLU A 22 -8.14 -4.56 11.64
C GLU A 22 -7.85 -4.83 13.12
N GLY A 23 -7.01 -4.00 13.74
CA GLY A 23 -6.64 -4.09 15.14
C GLY A 23 -5.41 -4.95 15.44
N LYS A 24 -4.72 -5.49 14.43
CA LYS A 24 -3.57 -6.39 14.61
C LYS A 24 -2.27 -5.79 14.09
N ALA A 25 -1.44 -5.29 15.00
CA ALA A 25 -0.06 -4.91 14.72
C ALA A 25 0.85 -6.13 14.54
N ILE A 26 1.84 -5.97 13.67
CA ILE A 26 2.91 -6.93 13.39
C ILE A 26 4.24 -6.28 13.74
N ALA A 27 5.08 -6.96 14.53
CA ALA A 27 6.35 -6.43 15.02
C ALA A 27 7.40 -6.17 13.91
N GLU A 28 7.51 -7.05 12.93
CA GLU A 28 8.57 -7.00 11.92
C GLU A 28 8.54 -5.73 11.03
N PRO A 29 7.38 -5.28 10.51
CA PRO A 29 7.28 -3.98 9.81
C PRO A 29 7.73 -2.79 10.66
N ILE A 30 7.40 -2.80 11.95
CA ILE A 30 7.74 -1.71 12.89
C ILE A 30 9.25 -1.71 13.17
N LEU A 31 9.84 -2.89 13.40
CA LEU A 31 11.28 -3.05 13.59
C LEU A 31 12.06 -2.51 12.38
N ASN A 32 11.66 -2.91 11.17
CA ASN A 32 12.30 -2.45 9.94
C ASN A 32 12.16 -0.93 9.75
N LYS A 33 11.00 -0.37 10.10
CA LYS A 33 10.75 1.08 10.02
C LYS A 33 11.64 1.86 10.98
N ILE A 34 11.78 1.42 12.23
CA ILE A 34 12.63 2.05 13.23
C ILE A 34 14.11 1.95 12.83
N LEU A 35 14.59 0.78 12.43
CA LEU A 35 15.99 0.59 12.02
C LEU A 35 16.37 1.41 10.77
N ALA A 36 15.41 1.69 9.89
CA ALA A 36 15.62 2.54 8.72
C ALA A 36 15.79 4.03 9.11
N GLU A 37 15.05 4.49 10.12
CA GLU A 37 15.10 5.88 10.62
C GLU A 37 16.26 6.10 11.60
N HIS A 38 16.61 5.07 12.36
CA HIS A 38 17.59 5.10 13.46
C HIS A 38 18.66 4.02 13.23
N LYS A 39 19.59 4.29 12.32
CA LYS A 39 20.65 3.34 11.93
C LYS A 39 21.59 3.00 13.10
N GLU A 40 21.71 3.88 14.07
CA GLU A 40 22.46 3.69 15.31
C GLU A 40 21.96 2.49 16.14
N LEU A 41 20.68 2.11 16.00
CA LEU A 41 20.07 0.99 16.73
C LEU A 41 20.31 -0.38 16.09
N LEU A 42 21.06 -0.47 14.98
CA LEU A 42 21.38 -1.74 14.33
C LEU A 42 22.11 -2.72 15.26
N GLY A 43 22.94 -2.19 16.18
CA GLY A 43 23.64 -3.00 17.19
C GLY A 43 22.74 -3.52 18.32
N GLU A 44 21.60 -2.86 18.57
CA GLU A 44 20.64 -3.20 19.63
C GLU A 44 19.41 -3.95 19.07
N ARG A 45 19.50 -4.52 17.86
CA ARG A 45 18.36 -5.11 17.14
C ARG A 45 17.56 -6.12 17.98
N GLU A 46 18.22 -7.02 18.70
CA GLU A 46 17.55 -8.05 19.51
C GLU A 46 16.82 -7.45 20.73
N GLU A 47 17.39 -6.42 21.35
CA GLU A 47 16.75 -5.70 22.46
C GLU A 47 15.55 -4.91 21.96
N LEU A 48 15.72 -4.18 20.84
CA LEU A 48 14.66 -3.44 20.18
C LEU A 48 13.50 -4.37 19.76
N LYS A 49 13.82 -5.55 19.22
CA LYS A 49 12.82 -6.54 18.83
C LYS A 49 11.95 -6.97 20.01
N LYS A 50 12.55 -7.28 21.16
CA LYS A 50 11.80 -7.65 22.37
C LYS A 50 10.85 -6.53 22.82
N ILE A 51 11.35 -5.29 22.84
CA ILE A 51 10.54 -4.13 23.23
C ILE A 51 9.37 -3.90 22.26
N ILE A 52 9.61 -4.05 20.96
CA ILE A 52 8.55 -3.94 19.95
C ILE A 52 7.52 -5.07 20.14
N GLU A 53 7.95 -6.30 20.37
CA GLU A 53 7.04 -7.43 20.61
C GLU A 53 6.15 -7.20 21.83
N ASP A 54 6.68 -6.65 22.92
CA ASP A 54 5.91 -6.33 24.12
C ASP A 54 4.88 -5.22 23.86
N ILE A 55 5.28 -4.14 23.17
CA ILE A 55 4.38 -3.04 22.80
C ILE A 55 3.28 -3.54 21.84
N VAL A 56 3.63 -4.37 20.86
CA VAL A 56 2.66 -4.96 19.92
C VAL A 56 1.66 -5.86 20.64
N ARG A 57 2.10 -6.66 21.62
CA ARG A 57 1.19 -7.46 22.46
C ARG A 57 0.22 -6.58 23.24
N GLU A 58 0.69 -5.49 23.83
CA GLU A 58 -0.18 -4.55 24.55
C GLU A 58 -1.22 -3.97 23.58
N ILE A 59 -0.79 -3.45 22.43
CA ILE A 59 -1.69 -2.81 21.46
C ILE A 59 -2.72 -3.80 20.90
N ASN A 60 -2.30 -5.02 20.59
CA ASN A 60 -3.20 -6.07 20.07
C ASN A 60 -4.22 -6.57 21.11
N SER A 61 -4.04 -6.25 22.39
CA SER A 61 -5.00 -6.54 23.46
C SER A 61 -6.11 -5.49 23.58
N LEU A 62 -5.95 -4.34 22.93
CA LEU A 62 -6.90 -3.23 22.94
C LEU A 62 -7.95 -3.39 21.83
N SER A 63 -9.13 -2.81 22.04
CA SER A 63 -10.14 -2.64 20.98
C SER A 63 -9.67 -1.65 19.91
N ILE A 64 -10.22 -1.75 18.69
CA ILE A 64 -9.90 -0.83 17.59
C ILE A 64 -10.23 0.62 17.96
N GLU A 65 -11.32 0.85 18.70
CA GLU A 65 -11.71 2.17 19.20
C GLU A 65 -10.66 2.73 20.18
N GLU A 66 -10.16 1.91 21.11
CA GLU A 66 -9.11 2.32 22.05
C GLU A 66 -7.78 2.58 21.34
N GLN A 67 -7.43 1.76 20.35
CA GLN A 67 -6.24 1.98 19.52
C GLN A 67 -6.32 3.32 18.81
N LYS A 68 -7.45 3.64 18.16
CA LYS A 68 -7.68 4.94 17.52
C LYS A 68 -7.58 6.10 18.51
N LYS A 69 -8.20 5.98 19.67
CA LYS A 69 -8.15 7.01 20.73
C LYS A 69 -6.74 7.22 21.29
N ARG A 70 -5.95 6.14 21.45
CA ARG A 70 -4.53 6.26 21.84
C ARG A 70 -3.72 6.92 20.73
N PHE A 71 -4.01 6.58 19.47
CA PHE A 71 -3.31 7.14 18.31
C PHE A 71 -3.56 8.64 18.13
N GLU A 72 -4.75 9.14 18.47
CA GLU A 72 -5.09 10.58 18.46
C GLU A 72 -4.14 11.43 19.32
N LYS A 73 -3.60 10.87 20.41
CA LYS A 73 -2.64 11.58 21.28
C LYS A 73 -1.35 11.99 20.56
N PHE A 74 -1.01 11.30 19.47
CA PHE A 74 0.17 11.62 18.66
C PHE A 74 -0.10 12.75 17.65
N GLY A 75 -1.30 13.34 17.64
CA GLY A 75 -1.66 14.44 16.74
C GLY A 75 -1.80 14.02 15.27
N ILE A 76 -1.77 12.73 14.99
CA ILE A 76 -1.93 12.16 13.65
C ILE A 76 -3.37 11.66 13.54
N THR A 77 -4.29 12.50 13.06
CA THR A 77 -5.52 11.98 12.48
C THR A 77 -5.15 11.27 11.18
N GLU A 78 -5.32 9.95 11.13
CA GLU A 78 -5.22 9.20 9.89
C GLU A 78 -6.17 9.83 8.87
N LYS A 79 -5.63 10.52 7.85
CA LYS A 79 -6.25 10.44 6.55
C LYS A 79 -6.09 8.99 6.15
N VAL A 80 -7.15 8.21 6.30
CA VAL A 80 -7.28 6.88 5.69
C VAL A 80 -6.82 7.06 4.25
N ARG A 81 -5.61 6.59 3.96
CA ARG A 81 -5.12 6.55 2.59
C ARG A 81 -5.94 5.42 2.01
N GLU A 82 -7.06 5.74 1.38
CA GLU A 82 -7.80 4.75 0.61
C GLU A 82 -6.77 4.07 -0.29
N GLU A 83 -6.49 2.80 -0.02
CA GLU A 83 -5.80 1.98 -1.00
C GLU A 83 -6.65 2.08 -2.26
N ARG A 84 -6.14 2.79 -3.27
CA ARG A 84 -6.83 2.89 -4.54
C ARG A 84 -6.89 1.49 -5.14
N LYS A 85 -7.98 0.78 -4.88
CA LYS A 85 -8.33 -0.46 -5.55
C LYS A 85 -8.71 -0.09 -6.97
N GLY A 86 -7.86 -0.43 -7.93
CA GLY A 86 -8.14 -0.17 -9.35
C GLY A 86 -6.90 0.06 -10.19
N LEU A 87 -7.13 0.44 -11.44
CA LEU A 87 -6.07 0.84 -12.37
C LEU A 87 -5.40 2.13 -11.90
N LYS A 88 -4.11 2.29 -12.26
CA LYS A 88 -3.37 3.52 -11.96
C LYS A 88 -3.86 4.63 -12.87
N ASP A 89 -3.96 5.85 -12.36
CA ASP A 89 -4.27 6.99 -13.21
C ASP A 89 -3.15 7.19 -14.25
N ILE A 90 -3.52 7.25 -15.53
CA ILE A 90 -2.62 7.54 -16.66
C ILE A 90 -2.86 8.92 -17.28
N ALA A 91 -3.96 9.58 -16.88
CA ALA A 91 -4.36 10.91 -17.33
C ALA A 91 -5.13 11.63 -16.21
N LYS A 92 -5.33 12.95 -16.37
CA LYS A 92 -6.08 13.76 -15.41
C LYS A 92 -7.58 13.50 -15.52
N VAL A 93 -8.31 13.78 -14.43
CA VAL A 93 -9.78 13.72 -14.42
C VAL A 93 -10.34 14.65 -15.50
N GLY A 94 -11.15 14.10 -16.40
CA GLY A 94 -11.77 14.82 -17.52
C GLY A 94 -10.97 14.77 -18.84
N GLU A 95 -9.73 14.25 -18.83
CA GLU A 95 -8.99 14.00 -20.07
C GLU A 95 -9.49 12.71 -20.75
N LYS A 96 -9.74 12.79 -22.06
CA LYS A 96 -10.10 11.61 -22.86
C LYS A 96 -8.84 10.85 -23.25
N VAL A 97 -8.79 9.58 -22.90
CA VAL A 97 -7.68 8.69 -23.27
C VAL A 97 -8.03 7.90 -24.53
N VAL A 98 -7.08 7.76 -25.46
CA VAL A 98 -7.19 6.84 -26.59
C VAL A 98 -6.14 5.75 -26.44
N VAL A 99 -6.58 4.51 -26.37
CA VAL A 99 -5.72 3.33 -26.26
C VAL A 99 -5.96 2.39 -27.43
N ARG A 100 -4.99 1.51 -27.70
CA ARG A 100 -5.09 0.52 -28.76
C ARG A 100 -4.67 -0.86 -28.28
N PHE A 101 -5.39 -1.87 -28.75
CA PHE A 101 -4.94 -3.25 -28.73
C PHE A 101 -4.53 -3.62 -30.16
N ALA A 102 -3.25 -3.94 -30.36
CA ALA A 102 -2.68 -4.18 -31.68
C ALA A 102 -2.08 -5.59 -31.81
N PRO A 103 -2.91 -6.62 -32.04
CA PRO A 103 -2.41 -7.97 -32.29
C PRO A 103 -1.95 -8.15 -33.74
N ASN A 104 -0.94 -8.98 -33.96
CA ASN A 104 -0.64 -9.49 -35.29
C ASN A 104 -1.74 -10.47 -35.75
N PRO A 105 -2.09 -10.52 -37.05
CA PRO A 105 -3.11 -11.40 -37.60
C PRO A 105 -2.63 -12.85 -37.83
N ASP A 106 -1.65 -13.34 -37.06
CA ASP A 106 -0.96 -14.61 -37.29
C ASP A 106 -1.76 -15.83 -36.82
N GLY A 107 -2.87 -15.60 -36.12
CA GLY A 107 -3.71 -16.66 -35.57
C GLY A 107 -4.79 -16.15 -34.61
N ALA A 108 -5.51 -17.10 -34.00
CA ALA A 108 -6.55 -16.77 -33.03
C ALA A 108 -5.98 -16.14 -31.75
N LEU A 109 -6.73 -15.22 -31.14
CA LEU A 109 -6.34 -14.60 -29.88
C LEU A 109 -6.31 -15.63 -28.74
N THR A 110 -5.22 -15.60 -27.97
CA THR A 110 -5.02 -16.45 -26.79
C THR A 110 -5.34 -15.71 -25.49
N LEU A 111 -5.30 -16.42 -24.36
CA LEU A 111 -5.37 -15.79 -23.02
C LEU A 111 -4.27 -14.75 -22.79
N GLY A 112 -3.10 -14.91 -23.42
CA GLY A 112 -2.03 -13.91 -23.36
C GLY A 112 -2.43 -12.58 -23.99
N ASN A 113 -3.24 -12.62 -25.05
CA ASN A 113 -3.78 -11.45 -25.73
C ASN A 113 -4.93 -10.78 -24.94
N ALA A 114 -5.66 -11.56 -24.13
CA ALA A 114 -6.78 -11.04 -23.35
C ALA A 114 -6.34 -9.99 -22.33
N ARG A 115 -5.19 -10.18 -21.67
CA ARG A 115 -4.69 -9.25 -20.65
C ARG A 115 -4.47 -7.81 -21.17
N PRO A 116 -3.69 -7.57 -22.23
CA PRO A 116 -3.52 -6.22 -22.77
C PRO A 116 -4.82 -5.66 -23.38
N ALA A 117 -5.67 -6.51 -23.97
CA ALA A 117 -6.96 -6.08 -24.50
C ALA A 117 -7.89 -5.56 -23.39
N ILE A 118 -8.04 -6.33 -22.29
CA ILE A 118 -8.86 -5.94 -21.12
C ILE A 118 -8.31 -4.67 -20.47
N LEU A 119 -6.98 -4.56 -20.30
CA LEU A 119 -6.39 -3.35 -19.71
C LEU A 119 -6.70 -2.10 -20.53
N CYS A 120 -6.59 -2.19 -21.86
CA CYS A 120 -6.95 -1.09 -22.75
C CYS A 120 -8.46 -0.78 -22.66
N ASP A 121 -9.32 -1.80 -22.69
CA ASP A 121 -10.78 -1.62 -22.57
C ASP A 121 -11.16 -0.92 -21.25
N GLU A 122 -10.60 -1.35 -20.13
CA GLU A 122 -10.86 -0.74 -18.82
C GLU A 122 -10.34 0.71 -18.73
N TYR A 123 -9.19 1.03 -19.31
CA TYR A 123 -8.73 2.43 -19.40
C TYR A 123 -9.62 3.29 -20.29
N ALA A 124 -10.10 2.75 -21.42
CA ALA A 124 -11.03 3.48 -22.28
C ALA A 124 -12.34 3.79 -21.54
N LYS A 125 -12.88 2.85 -20.76
CA LYS A 125 -14.07 3.08 -19.92
C LYS A 125 -13.80 4.09 -18.81
N LEU A 126 -12.70 3.95 -18.07
CA LEU A 126 -12.33 4.81 -16.93
C LEU A 126 -12.26 6.29 -17.33
N TYR A 127 -11.76 6.56 -18.54
CA TYR A 127 -11.55 7.93 -19.04
C TYR A 127 -12.59 8.39 -20.06
N ASN A 128 -13.70 7.66 -20.23
CA ASN A 128 -14.71 7.91 -21.27
C ASN A 128 -14.07 8.18 -22.65
N GLY A 129 -13.06 7.36 -22.94
CA GLY A 129 -12.11 7.47 -24.02
C GLY A 129 -12.46 6.58 -25.21
N LYS A 130 -11.45 6.20 -26.00
CA LYS A 130 -11.61 5.29 -27.15
C LYS A 130 -10.67 4.10 -27.06
N PHE A 131 -11.21 2.91 -27.34
CA PHE A 131 -10.47 1.69 -27.56
C PHE A 131 -10.39 1.40 -29.06
N ILE A 132 -9.18 1.22 -29.59
CA ILE A 132 -8.93 0.91 -31.00
C ILE A 132 -8.38 -0.51 -31.12
N LEU A 133 -9.05 -1.36 -31.88
CA LEU A 133 -8.48 -2.61 -32.36
C LEU A 133 -7.73 -2.34 -33.67
N ARG A 134 -6.43 -2.62 -33.72
CA ARG A 134 -5.60 -2.42 -34.91
C ARG A 134 -4.77 -3.68 -35.19
N PHE A 135 -5.14 -4.47 -36.18
CA PHE A 135 -4.28 -5.57 -36.61
C PHE A 135 -2.95 -5.00 -37.17
N ASP A 136 -1.82 -5.48 -36.65
CA ASP A 136 -0.49 -5.15 -37.17
C ASP A 136 -0.13 -6.21 -38.23
N ASP A 137 -0.42 -5.91 -39.49
CA ASP A 137 -0.30 -6.83 -40.63
C ASP A 137 0.93 -6.56 -41.50
N THR A 138 1.94 -5.86 -40.96
CA THR A 138 3.11 -5.38 -41.70
C THR A 138 4.44 -6.03 -41.29
N ASP A 139 4.42 -7.32 -40.95
CA ASP A 139 5.65 -8.09 -40.69
C ASP A 139 6.50 -8.32 -41.95
#